data_AF-A0A1I4DJB5-F1
#
_entry.id   AF-A0A1I4DJB5-F1
#
_cell.length_a   1.000
_cell.length_b   1.000
_cell.length_c   1.000
_cell.angle_alpha   90.00
_cell.angle_beta   90.00
_cell.angle_gamma   90.00
#
_symmetry.space_group_name_H-M   'P 1'
#
loop_
_entity.id
_entity.type
_entity.pdbx_description
1 polymer ?
#
loop_
_entity_poly.entity_id
_entity_poly.type
_entity_poly.pdbx_seq_one_letter_code
_entity_poly.pdbx_strand_id
1 'polypeptide(L)' 'MGSNRGAAIAAAIILAVFGTAFYYMPTIVLAVGNVSPAAAFAVAVLFVAAFFLVFWLRGRSQRGKD' A
#
# COMPACT_ATOMS: atom_id res chain seq x y z
N MET A 1 -24.35 0.43 19.36
CA MET A 1 -22.93 0.16 19.04
C MET A 1 -22.80 -1.13 18.25
N GLY A 2 -22.56 -1.10 16.95
CA GLY A 2 -22.33 -2.36 16.23
C GLY A 2 -22.23 -2.18 14.73
N SER A 3 -21.01 -1.97 14.22
CA SER A 3 -20.56 -2.33 12.86
C SER A 3 -19.18 -1.74 12.49
N ASN A 4 -18.24 -1.67 13.45
CA ASN A 4 -16.85 -1.24 13.18
C ASN A 4 -15.91 -2.40 12.78
N ARG A 5 -16.41 -3.65 12.75
CA ARG A 5 -15.62 -4.84 12.40
C ARG A 5 -15.08 -4.78 10.96
N GLY A 6 -15.88 -4.30 10.01
CA GLY A 6 -15.43 -4.14 8.62
C GLY A 6 -14.28 -3.14 8.48
N ALA A 7 -14.34 -2.03 9.23
CA ALA A 7 -13.27 -1.04 9.26
C ALA A 7 -11.99 -1.59 9.90
N ALA A 8 -12.11 -2.34 10.99
CA ALA A 8 -10.97 -2.98 11.65
C ALA A 8 -10.30 -4.04 10.76
N ILE A 9 -11.08 -4.86 10.06
CA ILE A 9 -10.58 -5.87 9.12
C ILE A 9 -9.88 -5.19 7.93
N ALA A 10 -10.48 -4.13 7.37
CA ALA A 10 -9.87 -3.37 6.29
C ALA A 10 -8.52 -2.75 6.73
N ALA A 11 -8.46 -2.17 7.93
CA ALA A 11 -7.22 -1.63 8.48
C ALA A 11 -6.17 -2.72 8.71
N ALA A 12 -6.56 -3.89 9.23
CA ALA A 12 -5.66 -5.02 9.42
C ALA A 12 -5.08 -5.56 8.10
N ILE A 13 -5.91 -5.68 7.05
CA ILE A 13 -5.47 -6.11 5.73
C ILE A 13 -4.51 -5.07 5.12
N ILE A 14 -4.85 -3.78 5.21
CA ILE A 14 -3.98 -2.70 4.71
C ILE A 14 -2.62 -2.73 5.43
N LEU A 15 -2.62 -2.84 6.76
CA LEU A 15 -1.40 -2.93 7.56
C LEU A 15 -0.58 -4.18 7.22
N ALA A 16 -1.22 -5.33 7.02
CA ALA A 16 -0.54 -6.57 6.65
C ALA A 16 0.11 -6.45 5.27
N VAL A 17 -0.65 -6.07 4.24
CA VAL A 17 -0.14 -5.93 2.87
C VAL A 17 0.96 -4.88 2.82
N PHE A 18 0.74 -3.72 3.45
CA PHE A 18 1.70 -2.63 3.42
C PHE A 18 2.96 -2.93 4.24
N GLY A 19 2.80 -3.54 5.42
CA GLY A 19 3.93 -3.94 6.27
C GLY A 19 4.80 -5.00 5.58
N THR A 20 4.20 -6.02 4.97
CA THR A 20 4.93 -7.02 4.19
C THR A 20 5.62 -6.40 2.98
N ALA A 21 4.92 -5.57 2.20
CA ALA A 21 5.50 -4.93 1.04
C ALA A 21 6.65 -3.99 1.42
N PHE A 22 6.52 -3.21 2.49
CA PHE A 22 7.55 -2.32 3.01
C PHE A 22 8.78 -3.10 3.48
N TYR A 23 8.59 -4.22 4.17
CA TYR A 23 9.68 -5.08 4.63
C TYR A 23 10.51 -5.64 3.47
N TYR A 24 9.87 -6.06 2.37
CA TYR A 24 10.54 -6.59 1.19
C TYR A 24 10.98 -5.51 0.19
N MET A 25 10.59 -4.25 0.37
CA MET A 25 10.89 -3.17 -0.56
C MET A 25 12.42 -2.95 -0.77
N PRO A 26 13.26 -2.91 0.28
CA PRO A 26 14.70 -2.72 0.12
C PRO A 26 15.36 -3.87 -0.65
N THR A 27 14.97 -5.11 -0.37
CA THR A 27 15.50 -6.29 -1.06
C THR A 27 15.07 -6.32 -2.52
N ILE A 28 13.83 -5.95 -2.83
CA ILE A 28 13.34 -5.85 -4.22
C ILE A 28 14.07 -4.72 -4.97
N VAL A 29 14.16 -3.53 -4.38
CA VAL A 29 14.82 -2.37 -5.03
C VAL A 29 16.30 -2.64 -5.28
N LEU A 30 17.01 -3.27 -4.34
CA LEU A 30 18.41 -3.63 -4.51
C LEU A 30 18.59 -4.75 -5.57
N ALA A 31 17.72 -5.76 -5.55
CA ALA A 31 17.76 -6.84 -6.54
C ALA A 31 17.49 -6.32 -7.97
N VAL A 32 16.52 -5.42 -8.12
CA VAL A 32 16.19 -4.79 -9.41
C VAL A 32 17.26 -3.75 -9.80
N GLY A 33 17.85 -3.06 -8.82
CA GLY A 33 18.90 -2.05 -9.04
C GLY A 33 20.18 -2.64 -9.62
N ASN A 34 20.50 -3.90 -9.30
CA ASN A 34 21.59 -4.64 -9.93
C ASN A 34 21.38 -4.88 -11.43
N VAL A 35 20.12 -4.91 -11.90
CA VAL A 35 19.79 -5.06 -13.33
C VAL A 35 19.70 -3.69 -14.00
N SER A 36 18.95 -2.76 -13.40
CA SER A 36 18.80 -1.40 -13.91
C SER A 36 18.37 -0.43 -12.81
N PRO A 37 19.11 0.67 -12.58
CA PRO A 37 18.71 1.71 -11.64
C PRO A 37 17.34 2.33 -11.96
N ALA A 38 17.00 2.46 -13.24
CA ALA A 38 15.73 3.04 -13.68
C ALA A 38 14.53 2.15 -13.30
N ALA A 39 14.68 0.82 -13.41
CA ALA A 39 13.65 -0.12 -13.00
C ALA A 39 13.45 -0.11 -11.47
N ALA A 40 14.53 0.01 -10.70
CA ALA A 40 14.46 0.11 -9.24
C ALA A 40 13.71 1.39 -8.81
N PHE A 41 13.96 2.50 -9.49
CA PHE A 41 13.23 3.75 -9.28
C PHE A 41 11.73 3.61 -9.61
N ALA A 42 11.39 2.96 -10.73
CA ALA A 42 10.00 2.72 -11.10
C ALA A 42 9.25 1.91 -10.04
N VAL A 43 9.88 0.87 -9.48
CA VAL A 43 9.31 0.07 -8.37
C VAL A 43 9.07 0.93 -7.13
N ALA A 44 10.02 1.80 -6.76
CA ALA A 44 9.86 2.70 -5.64
C ALA A 44 8.71 3.70 -5.85
N VAL A 45 8.59 4.29 -7.04
CA VAL A 45 7.48 5.19 -7.38
C VAL A 45 6.14 4.48 -7.34
N LEU A 46 6.05 3.25 -7.87
CA LEU A 46 4.83 2.44 -7.81
C LEU A 46 4.42 2.14 -6.37
N PHE A 47 5.38 1.86 -5.47
CA PHE A 47 5.09 1.64 -4.06
C PHE A 47 4.48 2.89 -3.40
N VAL A 48 5.03 4.08 -3.68
CA VAL A 48 4.47 5.35 -3.20
C VAL A 48 3.07 5.59 -3.80
N ALA A 49 2.87 5.33 -5.08
CA ALA A 49 1.57 5.45 -5.73
C ALA A 49 0.52 4.52 -5.11
N ALA A 50 0.90 3.31 -4.70
CA ALA A 50 0.03 2.39 -3.98
C ALA A 50 -0.39 2.95 -2.62
N PHE A 51 0.50 3.65 -1.91
CA PHE A 51 0.15 4.34 -0.66
C PHE A 51 -0.92 5.41 -0.90
N PHE A 52 -0.76 6.24 -1.94
CA PHE A 52 -1.77 7.21 -2.35
C PHE A 52 -3.10 6.55 -2.72
N LEU A 53 -3.06 5.40 -3.40
CA LEU A 53 -4.26 4.64 -3.76
C LEU A 53 -5.01 4.16 -2.51
N VAL A 54 -4.32 3.73 -1.46
CA VAL A 54 -4.94 3.34 -0.18
C VAL A 54 -5.63 4.52 0.48
N PHE A 55 -4.99 5.69 0.53
CA PHE A 55 -5.64 6.92 1.01
C PHE A 55 -6.85 7.31 0.16
N TRP A 56 -6.75 7.15 -1.16
CA TRP A 56 -7.84 7.40 -2.08
C TRP A 56 -9.02 6.46 -1.85
N LEU A 57 -8.75 5.15 -1.69
CA LEU A 57 -9.77 4.14 -1.42
C LEU A 57 -10.48 4.42 -0.09
N ARG A 58 -9.72 4.84 0.93
CA ARG A 58 -10.28 5.23 2.24
C ARG A 58 -11.17 6.47 2.13
N GLY A 59 -10.72 7.52 1.44
CA GLY A 59 -11.51 8.73 1.22
C GLY A 59 -12.75 8.50 0.34
N ARG A 60 -12.66 7.58 -0.64
CA ARG A 60 -13.80 7.17 -1.47
C ARG A 60 -14.78 6.27 -0.73
N SER A 61 -14.30 5.40 0.16
CA SER A 61 -15.16 4.51 0.96
C SER A 61 -16.08 5.28 1.93
N GLN A 62 -15.78 6.55 2.23
CA GLN A 62 -16.62 7.40 3.06
C GLN A 62 -17.66 8.22 2.28
N ARG A 63 -17.62 8.22 0.95
CA ARG A 63 -18.54 9.00 0.08
C ARG A 63 -19.92 8.36 -0.19
N GLY A 64 -20.30 7.32 0.57
CA GLY A 64 -21.55 6.58 0.37
C GLY A 64 -22.36 6.36 1.65
N LYS A 65 -22.22 7.24 2.65
CA LYS A 65 -23.03 7.24 3.87
C LYS A 65 -23.87 8.52 3.97
N ASP A 66 -24.45 8.94 2.84
CA ASP A 66 -25.59 9.87 2.83
C ASP A 66 -26.88 9.06 2.99
#